data_AF-A0A182IZF6-F1
#
_entry.id   AF-A0A182IZF6-F1
#
_cell.length_a   1.000
_cell.length_b   1.000
_cell.length_c   1.000
_cell.angle_alpha   90.00
_cell.angle_beta   90.00
_cell.angle_gamma   90.00
#
_symmetry.space_group_name_H-M   'P 1'
#
loop_
_entity.id
_entity.type
_entity.pdbx_description
1 polymer ?
#
loop_
_entity_poly.entity_id
_entity_poly.type
_entity_poly.pdbx_seq_one_letter_code
_entity_poly.pdbx_strand_id
1 'polypeptide(L)'
;MPREAVEEMECASIALRAEDEADPEDIVLGDVYAIDDDDEPETDSNDFVMQDNTLEDCLRYVALRGNVPHSTLNLFLQIIREKTNMWVPKDARTLLRTSREKKS
;
A
#
# COMPACT_ATOMS: atom_id res chain seq x y z
N MET A 1 33.83 -40.64 -45.61
CA MET A 1 32.88 -40.46 -44.49
C MET A 1 33.66 -40.09 -43.24
N PRO A 2 33.35 -38.96 -42.62
CA PRO A 2 33.12 -38.83 -41.16
C PRO A 2 31.75 -38.11 -40.94
N ARG A 3 30.84 -38.37 -39.99
CA ARG A 3 30.85 -38.65 -38.53
C ARG A 3 31.58 -37.58 -37.71
N GLU A 4 30.82 -36.59 -37.20
CA GLU A 4 30.71 -36.19 -35.78
C GLU A 4 30.00 -34.82 -35.58
N ALA A 5 29.06 -34.76 -34.62
CA ALA A 5 28.44 -33.62 -33.90
C ALA A 5 26.98 -34.03 -33.53
N VAL A 6 26.75 -34.95 -32.58
CA VAL A 6 26.48 -34.72 -31.14
C VAL A 6 25.59 -33.51 -30.81
N GLU A 7 24.26 -33.69 -30.88
CA GLU A 7 23.34 -33.08 -29.93
C GLU A 7 22.71 -34.22 -29.13
N GLU A 8 23.21 -34.39 -27.91
CA GLU A 8 22.81 -35.41 -26.96
C GLU A 8 21.59 -34.96 -26.15
N MET A 9 20.86 -35.98 -25.69
CA MET A 9 20.13 -36.03 -24.42
C MET A 9 18.62 -35.73 -24.47
N GLU A 10 17.91 -36.58 -25.21
CA GLU A 10 16.74 -37.26 -24.62
C GLU A 10 17.24 -38.16 -23.48
N CYS A 11 16.81 -37.92 -22.23
CA CYS A 11 16.85 -38.93 -21.19
C CYS A 11 15.82 -38.65 -20.09
N ALA A 12 14.79 -39.50 -20.11
CA ALA A 12 14.15 -40.14 -18.97
C ALA A 12 13.35 -39.28 -17.97
N SER A 13 12.03 -39.36 -18.16
CA SER A 13 11.01 -39.64 -17.16
C SER A 13 11.54 -40.03 -15.77
N ILE A 14 11.49 -39.10 -14.81
CA ILE A 14 11.53 -39.41 -13.38
C ILE A 14 10.14 -39.09 -12.81
N ALA A 15 9.29 -40.11 -12.81
CA ALA A 15 8.12 -40.13 -11.94
C ALA A 15 8.51 -40.82 -10.64
N LEU A 16 8.78 -40.07 -9.58
CA LEU A 16 8.65 -40.55 -8.21
C LEU A 16 8.11 -39.43 -7.32
N ARG A 17 6.94 -39.73 -6.76
CA ARG A 17 6.19 -38.97 -5.75
C ARG A 17 7.05 -38.66 -4.53
N ALA A 18 6.96 -37.43 -4.06
CA ALA A 18 6.84 -37.13 -2.64
C ALA A 18 5.80 -36.02 -2.53
N GLU A 19 4.65 -36.38 -1.99
CA GLU A 19 3.64 -35.41 -1.57
C GLU A 19 4.21 -34.72 -0.35
N ASP A 20 4.91 -33.61 -0.56
CA ASP A 20 5.16 -32.64 0.49
C ASP A 20 3.92 -31.75 0.51
N GLU A 21 2.87 -32.26 1.17
CA GLU A 21 1.80 -31.42 1.68
C GLU A 21 2.48 -30.42 2.61
N ALA A 22 2.78 -29.23 2.10
CA ALA A 22 2.97 -28.07 2.93
C ALA A 22 1.67 -27.88 3.70
N ASP A 23 1.66 -28.41 4.92
CA ASP A 23 0.57 -28.32 5.87
C ASP A 23 0.11 -26.85 5.96
N PRO A 24 -1.11 -26.51 5.49
CA PRO A 24 -1.58 -25.13 5.50
C PRO A 24 -1.82 -24.60 6.93
N GLU A 25 -1.63 -25.43 7.96
CA GLU A 25 -1.90 -25.08 9.35
C GLU A 25 -0.75 -24.34 10.06
N ASP A 26 0.42 -24.15 9.41
CA ASP A 26 1.57 -23.47 10.03
C ASP A 26 1.84 -22.05 9.50
N ILE A 27 0.82 -21.39 8.94
CA ILE A 27 0.78 -19.92 8.98
C ILE A 27 0.35 -19.53 10.39
N VAL A 28 1.33 -19.45 11.30
CA VAL A 28 1.16 -18.77 12.58
C VAL A 28 0.90 -17.30 12.28
N LEU A 29 -0.38 -16.96 12.11
CA LEU A 29 -0.89 -15.60 12.08
C LEU A 29 -0.71 -15.06 13.50
N GLY A 30 0.53 -14.67 13.81
CA GLY A 30 0.96 -14.18 15.10
C GLY A 30 0.06 -13.02 15.53
N ASP A 31 -0.69 -13.30 16.57
CA ASP A 31 -1.73 -12.49 17.20
C ASP A 31 -1.18 -11.10 17.60
N VAL A 32 -1.40 -10.11 16.73
CA VAL A 32 -1.32 -8.67 17.00
C VAL A 32 -2.40 -8.09 16.08
N TYR A 33 -3.59 -7.73 16.55
CA TYR A 33 -3.88 -6.84 17.66
C TYR A 33 -5.12 -7.37 18.39
N ALA A 34 -5.01 -7.64 19.70
CA ALA A 34 -6.15 -7.45 20.57
C ALA A 34 -6.49 -5.95 20.48
N ILE A 35 -7.42 -5.62 19.58
CA ILE A 35 -8.07 -4.32 19.58
C ILE A 35 -8.94 -4.37 20.83
N ASP A 36 -8.43 -3.78 21.90
CA ASP A 36 -9.23 -3.36 23.04
C ASP A 36 -10.31 -2.44 22.47
N ASP A 37 -11.52 -2.97 22.29
CA ASP A 37 -12.67 -2.30 21.67
C ASP A 37 -13.29 -1.29 22.66
N ASP A 38 -12.43 -0.51 23.31
CA ASP A 38 -12.76 0.63 24.16
C ASP A 38 -12.17 1.92 23.57
N ASP A 39 -11.98 1.97 22.25
CA ASP A 39 -12.02 3.25 21.54
C ASP A 39 -13.48 3.70 21.56
N GLU A 40 -13.89 4.35 22.64
CA GLU A 40 -15.03 5.28 22.59
C GLU A 40 -14.87 6.08 21.30
N PRO A 41 -15.91 6.19 20.45
CA PRO A 41 -15.85 7.13 19.37
C PRO A 41 -15.78 8.51 20.03
N GLU A 42 -14.55 9.00 20.21
CA GLU A 42 -14.24 10.39 20.43
C GLU A 42 -14.87 11.11 19.24
N THR A 43 -16.11 11.48 19.47
CA THR A 43 -16.94 12.32 18.62
C THR A 43 -16.39 13.72 18.81
N ASP A 44 -15.13 13.89 18.43
CA ASP A 44 -14.60 15.18 18.07
C ASP A 44 -15.46 15.60 16.89
N SER A 45 -16.47 16.40 17.24
CA SER A 45 -17.55 16.88 16.39
C SER A 45 -16.95 17.87 15.42
N ASN A 46 -16.07 17.39 14.54
CA ASN A 46 -15.69 18.10 13.36
C ASN A 46 -16.86 17.90 12.40
N ASP A 47 -17.61 18.97 12.18
CA ASP A 47 -18.60 19.16 11.11
C ASP A 47 -17.94 19.04 9.70
N PHE A 48 -16.97 18.15 9.53
CA PHE A 48 -16.31 17.89 8.26
C PHE A 48 -17.19 16.97 7.42
N VAL A 49 -18.08 17.58 6.64
CA VAL A 49 -18.94 16.88 5.69
C VAL A 49 -18.15 16.61 4.41
N MET A 50 -17.78 15.35 4.15
CA MET A 50 -16.97 14.97 2.97
C MET A 50 -17.62 15.39 1.63
N GLN A 51 -18.94 15.45 1.57
CA GLN A 51 -19.71 15.78 0.36
C GLN A 51 -19.62 17.27 -0.01
N ASP A 52 -19.45 18.14 0.98
CA ASP A 52 -19.40 19.59 0.80
C ASP A 52 -17.97 20.08 0.52
N ASN A 53 -16.98 19.19 0.65
CA ASN A 53 -15.56 19.51 0.56
C ASN A 53 -14.92 18.93 -0.71
N THR A 54 -13.86 19.58 -1.17
CA THR A 54 -13.11 19.05 -2.32
C THR A 54 -12.31 17.81 -1.92
N LEU A 55 -11.91 17.00 -2.91
CA LEU A 55 -11.01 15.87 -2.68
C LEU A 55 -9.72 16.32 -1.96
N GLU A 56 -9.19 17.49 -2.31
CA GLU A 56 -8.00 18.05 -1.68
C GLU A 56 -8.22 18.31 -0.18
N ASP A 57 -9.36 18.89 0.17
CA ASP A 57 -9.71 19.19 1.56
C ASP A 57 -9.97 17.91 2.37
N CYS A 58 -10.62 16.91 1.77
CA CYS A 58 -10.79 15.59 2.37
C CYS A 58 -9.46 14.90 2.64
N LEU A 59 -8.55 14.89 1.66
CA LEU A 59 -7.21 14.31 1.82
C LEU A 59 -6.39 15.05 2.87
N ARG A 60 -6.50 16.39 2.93
CA ARG A 60 -5.87 17.20 3.97
C ARG A 60 -6.44 16.88 5.35
N TYR A 61 -7.76 16.76 5.47
CA TYR A 61 -8.41 16.43 6.74
C TYR A 61 -7.94 15.07 7.26
N VAL A 62 -7.96 14.03 6.43
CA VAL A 62 -7.48 12.69 6.82
C VAL A 62 -6.00 12.71 7.18
N ALA A 63 -5.19 13.43 6.41
CA ALA A 63 -3.76 13.57 6.67
C ALA A 63 -3.47 14.18 8.04
N LEU A 64 -4.20 15.25 8.41
CA LEU A 64 -4.02 15.94 9.68
C LEU A 64 -4.59 15.15 10.85
N ARG A 65 -5.81 14.60 10.70
CA ARG A 65 -6.48 13.82 11.74
C ARG A 65 -5.73 12.53 12.06
N GLY A 66 -5.25 11.83 11.04
CA GLY A 66 -4.50 10.58 11.19
C GLY A 66 -2.99 10.77 11.37
N ASN A 67 -2.50 12.02 11.46
CA ASN A 67 -1.07 12.34 11.47
C ASN A 67 -0.27 11.56 10.41
N VAL A 68 -0.81 11.48 9.18
CA VAL A 68 -0.33 10.58 8.14
C VAL A 68 1.05 11.04 7.65
N PRO A 69 2.04 10.14 7.57
CA PRO A 69 3.37 10.48 7.07
C PRO A 69 3.34 11.05 5.64
N HIS A 70 4.22 12.01 5.36
CA HIS A 70 4.35 12.59 4.01
C HIS A 70 4.65 11.54 2.93
N SER A 71 5.40 10.48 3.25
CA SER A 71 5.69 9.39 2.33
C SER A 71 4.41 8.68 1.88
N THR A 72 3.55 8.34 2.84
CA THR A 72 2.25 7.70 2.60
C THR A 72 1.31 8.62 1.81
N LEU A 73 1.25 9.92 2.14
CA LEU A 73 0.45 10.89 1.39
C LEU A 73 0.94 11.04 -0.06
N ASN A 74 2.26 11.07 -0.28
CA ASN A 74 2.82 11.11 -1.63
C ASN A 74 2.43 9.86 -2.43
N LEU A 75 2.44 8.68 -1.81
CA LEU A 75 2.00 7.45 -2.45
C LEU A 75 0.52 7.52 -2.85
N PHE A 76 -0.36 7.98 -1.96
CA PHE A 76 -1.77 8.17 -2.30
C PHE A 76 -1.98 9.17 -3.43
N LEU A 77 -1.28 10.32 -3.38
CA LEU A 77 -1.34 11.32 -4.46
C LEU A 77 -0.86 10.74 -5.80
N GLN A 78 0.14 9.87 -5.79
CA GLN A 78 0.61 9.17 -6.99
C GLN A 78 -0.45 8.19 -7.52
N ILE A 79 -1.03 7.36 -6.65
CA ILE A 79 -2.09 6.41 -7.04
C ILE A 79 -3.28 7.16 -7.66
N ILE A 80 -3.70 8.28 -7.05
CA ILE A 80 -4.84 9.06 -7.55
C ILE A 80 -4.53 9.64 -8.94
N ARG A 81 -3.31 10.13 -9.19
CA ARG A 81 -2.90 10.61 -10.53
C ARG A 81 -2.91 9.52 -11.58
N GLU A 82 -2.49 8.31 -11.22
CA GLU A 82 -2.36 7.22 -12.17
C GLU A 82 -3.70 6.53 -12.45
N LYS A 83 -4.60 6.49 -11.46
CA LYS A 83 -5.86 5.75 -11.55
C LYS A 83 -7.07 6.61 -11.86
N THR A 84 -6.95 7.94 -11.72
CA THR A 84 -8.05 8.87 -11.93
C THR A 84 -7.60 10.03 -12.80
N ASN A 85 -8.54 10.70 -13.47
CA ASN A 85 -8.25 11.91 -14.25
C ASN A 85 -8.41 13.20 -13.41
N MET A 86 -8.19 13.11 -12.09
CA MET A 86 -8.34 14.23 -11.18
C MET A 86 -7.02 14.97 -11.00
N TRP A 87 -7.10 16.30 -10.94
CA TRP A 87 -5.95 17.12 -10.59
C TRP A 87 -5.73 17.07 -9.08
N VAL A 88 -4.53 16.66 -8.65
CA VAL A 88 -4.15 16.61 -7.23
C VAL A 88 -2.77 17.24 -6.98
N PRO A 89 -2.54 17.86 -5.80
CA PRO A 89 -1.30 18.59 -5.48
C PRO A 89 -0.05 17.73 -5.59
N LYS A 90 1.04 18.28 -6.18
CA LYS A 90 2.27 17.53 -6.55
C LYS A 90 2.75 16.58 -5.45
N ASP A 91 2.94 17.13 -4.25
CA ASP A 91 3.49 16.44 -3.10
C ASP A 91 2.68 16.80 -1.84
N ALA A 92 2.81 15.99 -0.79
CA ALA A 92 2.17 16.16 0.51
C ALA A 92 2.40 17.55 1.11
N ARG A 93 3.56 18.17 0.85
CA ARG A 93 3.85 19.54 1.29
C ARG A 93 2.91 20.58 0.67
N THR A 94 2.57 20.37 -0.60
CA THR A 94 1.64 21.24 -1.33
C THR A 94 0.22 21.01 -0.83
N LEU A 95 -0.17 19.74 -0.64
CA LEU A 95 -1.46 19.35 -0.08
C LEU A 95 -1.69 19.97 1.31
N LEU A 96 -0.69 19.86 2.20
CA LEU A 96 -0.77 20.32 3.59
C LEU A 96 -0.46 21.81 3.76
N ARG A 97 -0.12 22.52 2.68
CA ARG A 97 0.30 23.94 2.70
C ARG A 97 1.42 24.23 3.70
N THR A 98 2.29 23.25 3.96
CA THR A 98 3.44 23.40 4.85
C THR A 98 4.60 24.05 4.10
N SER A 99 4.46 25.35 3.82
CA SER A 99 5.59 26.16 3.41
C SER A 99 6.54 26.29 4.60
N ARG A 100 7.82 25.93 4.41
CA ARG A 100 8.84 26.29 5.40
C ARG A 100 8.96 27.80 5.30
N GLU A 101 8.34 28.53 6.22
CA GLU A 101 8.67 29.93 6.42
C GLU A 101 10.18 30.00 6.65
N LYS A 102 10.91 30.60 5.70
CA LYS A 102 12.29 31.00 5.96
C LYS A 102 12.18 32.09 7.02
N LYS A 103 12.39 31.72 8.29
CA LYS A 103 12.66 32.70 9.34
C LYS A 103 13.84 33.54 8.86
N SER A 104 13.57 34.78 8.49
CA SER A 104 14.58 35.79 8.14
C SER A 104 15.04 36.52 9.39
#